data_AF-A0A2W2GU75-F1
#
_entry.id   AF-A0A2W2GU75-F1
#
_cell.length_a   1.000
_cell.length_b   1.000
_cell.length_c   1.000
_cell.angle_alpha   90.00
_cell.angle_beta   90.00
_cell.angle_gamma   90.00
#
_symmetry.space_group_name_H-M   'P 1'
#
loop_
_entity.id
_entity.type
_entity.pdbx_description
1 polymer ?
#
loop_
_entity_poly.entity_id
_entity_poly.type
_entity_poly.pdbx_seq_one_letter_code
_entity_poly.pdbx_strand_id
1 'polypeptide(L)'
;MSRLRAHLFVAGFLIAPVALYVVFVISPYIQAFQIALTDWRGVAASPNYVGFENFLTMFGDEVFWAALRHHGVLLVALPVLTIGISLVFAFLLNLGGGQRGGNMTGVW
;
A
#
# COMPACT_ATOMS: atom_id res chain seq x y z
N MET A 1 17.36 -26.89 -22.05
CA MET A 1 16.45 -25.90 -22.70
C MET A 1 15.10 -25.67 -22.00
N SER A 2 14.60 -26.52 -21.08
CA SER A 2 13.25 -26.36 -20.49
C SER A 2 13.09 -25.16 -19.53
N ARG A 3 14.09 -24.87 -18.69
CA ARG A 3 14.05 -23.74 -17.74
C ARG A 3 14.03 -22.37 -18.42
N LEU A 4 14.74 -22.21 -19.55
CA LEU A 4 14.77 -20.96 -20.31
C LEU A 4 13.40 -20.60 -20.91
N ARG A 5 12.67 -21.60 -21.42
CA ARG A 5 11.30 -21.42 -21.92
C ARG A 5 10.32 -21.05 -20.80
N ALA A 6 10.49 -21.64 -19.62
CA ALA A 6 9.67 -21.29 -18.45
C ALA A 6 9.89 -19.84 -18.00
N HIS A 7 11.14 -19.37 -17.94
CA HIS A 7 11.44 -17.96 -17.60
C HIS A 7 10.90 -16.98 -18.65
N LEU A 8 11.00 -17.30 -19.95
CA LEU A 8 10.44 -16.45 -21.01
C LEU A 8 8.92 -16.43 -21.00
N PHE A 9 8.27 -17.55 -20.66
CA PHE A 9 6.82 -17.61 -20.49
C PHE A 9 6.34 -16.77 -19.30
N VAL A 10 7.01 -16.88 -18.15
CA VAL A 10 6.72 -16.08 -16.95
C VAL A 10 6.99 -14.58 -17.21
N ALA A 11 8.12 -14.25 -17.83
CA ALA A 11 8.44 -12.87 -18.20
C ALA A 11 7.39 -12.29 -19.16
N GLY A 12 7.00 -13.05 -20.20
CA GLY A 12 5.93 -12.67 -21.13
C GLY A 12 4.60 -12.37 -20.43
N PHE A 13 4.21 -13.22 -19.48
CA PHE A 13 2.97 -13.05 -18.71
C PHE A 13 3.02 -11.85 -17.76
N LEU A 14 4.20 -11.53 -17.22
CA LEU A 14 4.40 -10.41 -16.29
C LEU A 14 4.54 -9.06 -16.99
N ILE A 15 4.92 -9.00 -18.28
CA ILE A 15 5.10 -7.73 -19.00
C ILE A 15 3.85 -6.86 -18.91
N ALA A 16 2.66 -7.41 -19.17
CA ALA A 16 1.42 -6.65 -19.13
C ALA A 16 1.09 -6.08 -17.74
N PRO A 17 1.00 -6.87 -16.65
CA PRO A 17 0.72 -6.33 -15.32
C PRO A 17 1.82 -5.39 -14.81
N VAL A 18 3.09 -5.66 -15.11
CA VAL A 18 4.20 -4.76 -14.72
C VAL A 18 4.12 -3.44 -15.48
N ALA A 19 3.84 -3.46 -16.78
CA ALA A 19 3.66 -2.24 -17.56
C ALA A 19 2.51 -1.39 -17.00
N LEU A 20 1.37 -2.02 -16.69
CA LEU A 20 0.25 -1.33 -16.05
C LEU A 20 0.65 -0.74 -14.70
N TYR A 21 1.36 -1.49 -13.86
CA TYR A 21 1.84 -1.00 -12.57
C TYR A 21 2.78 0.20 -12.73
N VAL A 22 3.74 0.14 -13.66
CA VAL A 22 4.67 1.26 -13.89
C VAL A 22 3.93 2.50 -14.38
N VAL A 23 2.99 2.35 -15.32
CA VAL A 23 2.27 3.47 -15.92
C VAL A 23 1.27 4.09 -14.94
N PHE A 24 0.55 3.29 -14.18
CA PHE A 24 -0.56 3.77 -13.35
C PHE A 24 -0.24 3.93 -11.87
N VAL A 25 0.89 3.40 -11.40
CA VAL A 25 1.32 3.52 -10.00
C VAL A 25 2.63 4.27 -9.89
N ILE A 26 3.68 3.80 -10.56
CA ILE A 26 5.03 4.40 -10.43
C ILE A 26 5.10 5.79 -11.07
N SER A 27 4.57 5.95 -12.28
CA SER A 27 4.61 7.24 -12.99
C SER A 27 3.93 8.37 -12.20
N PRO A 28 2.70 8.21 -11.66
CA PRO A 28 2.11 9.22 -10.78
C PRO A 28 2.94 9.55 -9.54
N TYR A 29 3.61 8.57 -8.92
CA TYR A 29 4.49 8.84 -7.77
C TYR A 29 5.72 9.67 -8.16
N ILE A 30 6.32 9.38 -9.31
CA ILE A 30 7.44 10.18 -9.83
C ILE A 30 6.97 11.61 -10.11
N GLN A 31 5.80 11.78 -10.73
CA GLN A 31 5.21 13.10 -10.99
C GLN A 31 4.92 13.85 -9.68
N ALA A 32 4.35 13.19 -8.68
CA ALA A 32 4.10 13.78 -7.36
C ALA A 32 5.40 14.24 -6.69
N PHE A 33 6.48 13.45 -6.79
CA PHE A 33 7.79 13.84 -6.29
C PHE A 33 8.36 15.05 -7.03
N GLN A 34 8.23 15.10 -8.36
CA GLN A 34 8.64 16.26 -9.16
C GLN A 34 7.85 17.52 -8.76
N ILE A 35 6.54 17.40 -8.59
CA ILE A 35 5.66 18.49 -8.15
C ILE A 35 6.04 18.97 -6.74
N ALA A 36 6.38 18.07 -5.82
CA ALA A 36 6.79 18.43 -4.47
C ALA A 36 8.05 19.32 -4.42
N LEU A 37 8.88 19.29 -5.48
CA LEU A 37 10.05 20.16 -5.64
C LEU A 37 9.73 21.49 -6.35
N THR A 38 8.46 21.78 -6.59
CA THR A 38 7.98 23.00 -7.26
C THR A 38 7.03 23.80 -6.38
N ASP A 39 6.81 25.06 -6.69
CA ASP A 39 5.83 25.93 -6.00
C ASP A 39 4.38 25.75 -6.51
N TRP A 40 4.08 24.62 -7.18
CA TRP A 40 2.83 24.44 -7.91
C TRP A 40 1.62 24.31 -6.99
N ARG A 41 0.70 25.28 -7.09
CA ARG A 41 -0.60 25.27 -6.39
C ARG A 41 -1.76 24.69 -7.23
N GLY A 42 -1.46 24.00 -8.32
CA GLY A 42 -2.46 23.38 -9.21
C GLY A 42 -3.17 24.32 -10.19
N VAL A 43 -2.91 25.63 -10.14
CA VAL A 43 -3.57 26.64 -10.99
C VAL A 43 -2.62 27.27 -12.01
N ALA A 44 -1.33 27.38 -11.69
CA ALA A 44 -0.33 27.98 -12.58
C ALA A 44 -0.01 27.04 -13.76
N ALA A 45 0.05 27.60 -14.98
CA ALA A 45 0.39 26.85 -16.18
C ALA A 45 1.87 26.39 -16.23
N SER A 46 2.75 27.10 -15.51
CA SER A 46 4.17 26.77 -15.40
C SER A 46 4.61 26.98 -13.95
N PRO A 47 4.78 25.90 -13.16
CA PRO A 47 5.33 26.02 -11.82
C PRO A 47 6.84 26.26 -11.83
N ASN A 48 7.34 26.95 -10.81
CA ASN A 48 8.77 27.18 -10.63
C ASN A 48 9.40 26.04 -9.84
N TYR A 49 10.60 25.62 -10.23
CA TYR A 49 11.37 24.66 -9.45
C TYR A 49 12.01 25.35 -8.25
N VAL A 50 11.62 24.94 -7.05
CA VAL A 50 12.11 25.49 -5.76
C VAL A 50 12.97 24.48 -4.98
N GLY A 51 13.21 23.29 -5.54
CA GLY A 51 14.00 22.25 -4.90
C GLY A 51 13.37 21.82 -3.57
N PHE A 52 14.14 21.85 -2.48
CA PHE A 52 13.71 21.35 -1.17
C PHE A 52 13.05 22.40 -0.26
N GLU A 53 12.80 23.61 -0.76
CA GLU A 53 12.25 24.72 0.04
C GLU A 53 10.90 24.37 0.70
N ASN A 54 10.03 23.67 -0.02
CA ASN A 54 8.75 23.18 0.52
C ASN A 54 8.95 22.26 1.74
N PHE A 55 9.95 21.37 1.68
CA PHE A 55 10.23 20.43 2.77
C PHE A 55 10.78 21.15 4.01
N LEU A 56 11.66 22.14 3.81
CA LEU A 56 12.18 22.96 4.91
C LEU A 56 11.06 23.77 5.57
N THR A 57 10.16 24.34 4.76
CA THR A 57 8.98 25.07 5.25
C THR A 57 8.07 24.17 6.07
N MET A 58 7.74 22.96 5.56
CA MET A 58 6.92 21.98 6.28
C MET A 58 7.55 21.52 7.59
N PHE A 59 8.88 21.41 7.64
CA PHE A 59 9.59 20.97 8.84
C PHE A 59 9.43 21.94 10.03
N GLY A 60 9.21 23.24 9.75
CA GLY A 60 8.92 24.25 10.77
C GLY A 60 7.43 24.47 11.04
N ASP A 61 6.52 23.77 10.34
CA ASP A 61 5.09 24.00 10.42
C ASP A 61 4.42 23.12 11.49
N GLU A 62 3.90 23.73 12.55
CA GLU A 62 3.19 23.03 13.62
C GLU A 62 1.94 22.30 13.12
N VAL A 63 1.26 22.84 12.11
CA VAL A 63 0.07 22.22 11.53
C VAL A 63 0.46 20.94 10.79
N PHE A 64 1.58 20.95 10.09
CA PHE A 64 2.13 19.75 9.44
C PHE A 64 2.43 18.65 10.47
N TRP A 65 3.11 18.98 11.57
CA TRP A 65 3.41 18.00 12.63
C TRP A 65 2.18 17.50 13.36
N ALA A 66 1.20 18.37 13.61
CA ALA A 66 -0.08 17.97 14.18
C ALA A 66 -0.82 16.99 13.25
N ALA A 67 -0.89 17.30 11.95
CA ALA A 67 -1.49 16.41 10.96
C ALA A 67 -0.74 15.07 10.89
N LEU A 68 0.60 15.09 10.83
CA LEU A 68 1.43 13.89 10.77
C LEU A 68 1.23 13.01 12.02
N ARG A 69 1.12 13.60 13.22
CA ARG A 69 0.83 12.88 14.45
C ARG A 69 -0.56 12.24 14.42
N HIS A 70 -1.59 12.97 14.00
CA HIS A 70 -2.94 12.41 13.89
C HIS A 70 -2.99 11.24 12.90
N HIS A 71 -2.37 11.39 11.73
CA HIS A 71 -2.26 10.30 10.76
C HIS A 71 -1.45 9.12 11.31
N GLY A 72 -0.35 9.36 12.01
CA GLY A 72 0.45 8.31 12.65
C GLY A 72 -0.32 7.54 13.73
N VAL A 73 -1.12 8.23 14.54
CA VAL A 73 -1.99 7.58 15.53
C VAL A 73 -3.02 6.69 14.82
N LEU A 74 -3.69 7.18 13.78
CA LEU A 74 -4.66 6.39 13.02
C LEU A 74 -4.01 5.19 12.32
N LEU A 75 -2.82 5.38 11.74
CA LEU A 75 -2.05 4.35 11.04
C LEU A 75 -1.77 3.14 11.94
N VAL A 76 -1.54 3.34 13.24
CA VAL A 76 -1.25 2.27 14.19
C VAL A 76 -2.52 1.80 14.90
N ALA A 77 -3.34 2.72 15.40
CA ALA A 77 -4.51 2.40 16.21
C ALA A 77 -5.55 1.60 15.42
N LEU A 78 -5.83 1.97 14.17
CA LEU A 78 -6.86 1.31 13.37
C LEU A 78 -6.50 -0.15 13.04
N PRO A 79 -5.29 -0.50 12.55
CA PRO A 79 -4.94 -1.90 12.33
C PRO A 79 -4.91 -2.71 13.62
N VAL A 80 -4.35 -2.17 14.71
CA VAL A 80 -4.30 -2.89 16.00
C VAL A 80 -5.70 -3.22 16.49
N LEU A 81 -6.61 -2.24 16.46
CA LEU A 81 -8.00 -2.45 16.84
C LEU A 81 -8.69 -3.47 15.91
N THR A 82 -8.50 -3.31 14.60
CA THR A 82 -9.13 -4.18 13.60
C THR A 82 -8.68 -5.63 13.76
N ILE A 83 -7.36 -5.86 13.82
CA ILE A 83 -6.77 -7.18 14.03
C ILE A 83 -7.22 -7.76 15.37
N GLY A 84 -7.21 -6.95 16.44
CA GLY A 84 -7.67 -7.36 17.77
C GLY A 84 -9.11 -7.87 17.74
N ILE A 85 -10.02 -7.10 17.13
CA ILE A 85 -11.43 -7.48 16.96
C ILE A 85 -11.55 -8.74 16.09
N SER A 86 -10.83 -8.81 14.96
CA SER A 86 -10.83 -9.99 14.08
C SER A 86 -10.37 -11.26 14.81
N LEU A 87 -9.36 -11.16 15.67
CA LEU A 87 -8.87 -12.30 16.46
C LEU A 87 -9.87 -12.74 17.52
N VAL A 88 -10.56 -11.81 18.19
CA VAL A 88 -11.65 -12.14 19.11
C VAL A 88 -12.75 -12.92 18.38
N PHE A 89 -13.19 -12.44 17.22
CA PHE A 89 -14.18 -13.17 16.42
C PHE A 89 -13.67 -14.53 15.94
N ALA A 90 -12.42 -14.61 15.47
CA ALA A 90 -11.81 -15.87 15.05
C ALA A 90 -11.78 -16.89 16.20
N PHE A 91 -11.45 -16.46 17.41
CA PHE A 91 -11.45 -17.29 18.61
C PHE A 91 -12.85 -17.78 18.98
N LEU A 92 -13.85 -16.89 19.00
CA LEU A 92 -15.23 -17.26 19.30
C LEU A 92 -15.79 -18.27 18.28
N LEU A 93 -15.50 -18.08 16.99
CA LEU A 93 -15.89 -19.02 15.94
C LEU A 93 -15.16 -20.37 16.06
N ASN A 94 -13.89 -20.36 16.46
CA ASN A 94 -13.13 -21.59 16.67
C ASN A 94 -13.67 -22.41 17.85
N LEU A 95 -14.11 -21.76 18.93
CA LEU A 95 -14.73 -22.42 20.09
C LEU A 95 -16.16 -22.89 19.82
N GLY A 96 -16.98 -22.11 19.11
CA GLY A 96 -18.37 -22.45 18.79
C GLY A 96 -18.50 -23.44 17.63
N GLY A 97 -17.53 -23.44 16.71
CA GLY A 97 -17.39 -24.42 15.64
C GLY A 97 -16.64 -25.65 16.14
N GLY A 98 -17.27 -26.42 17.04
CA GLY A 98 -16.71 -27.69 17.49
C GLY A 98 -16.23 -28.50 16.29
N GLN A 99 -15.00 -29.01 16.36
CA GLN A 99 -14.49 -30.01 15.44
C GLN A 99 -15.46 -31.20 15.42
N ARG A 100 -16.50 -31.14 14.59
CA ARG A 100 -16.99 -32.35 13.95
C ARG A 100 -15.90 -32.72 12.97
N GLY A 101 -14.87 -33.39 13.49
CA GLY A 101 -14.07 -34.30 12.71
C GLY A 101 -15.05 -35.21 12.00
N GLY A 102 -15.39 -34.85 10.77
CA GLY A 102 -16.02 -35.77 9.85
C GLY A 102 -15.00 -36.87 9.68
N ASN A 103 -15.18 -37.98 10.42
CA ASN A 103 -14.62 -39.25 10.05
C ASN A 103 -15.12 -39.53 8.64
N MET A 104 -14.36 -39.07 7.65
CA MET A 104 -14.44 -39.55 6.29
C MET A 104 -13.86 -40.97 6.34
N THR A 105 -14.68 -41.91 6.80
CA THR A 105 -14.51 -43.32 6.50
C THR A 105 -14.67 -43.42 4.99
N GLY A 106 -13.56 -43.33 4.27
CA GLY A 106 -13.46 -43.81 2.91
C GLY A 106 -13.83 -45.29 2.95
N VAL A 107 -15.01 -45.61 2.41
CA VAL A 107 -15.38 -46.98 2.10
C VAL A 107 -14.54 -47.36 0.87
N TRP A 108 -13.57 -48.25 1.10
CA TRP A 108 -12.85 -48.95 0.03
C TRP A 108 -13.77 -49.98 -0.63
#